data_AF-A0A7C3WGW3-F1
#
_entry.id   AF-A0A7C3WGW3-F1
#
_cell.length_a   1.000
_cell.length_b   1.000
_cell.length_c   1.000
_cell.angle_alpha   90.00
_cell.angle_beta   90.00
_cell.angle_gamma   90.00
#
_symmetry.space_group_name_H-M   'P 1'
#
loop_
_entity.id
_entity.type
_entity.pdbx_description
1 polymer ?
#
loop_
_entity_poly.entity_id
_entity_poly.type
_entity_poly.pdbx_seq_one_letter_code
_entity_poly.pdbx_strand_id
1 'polypeptide(L)'
;MGISYNAWLTPNYIFRDEGGVFSGNLAGQAAFDYFRDNCQAGDALYFGHNPRFDDLRLYVGTAFAAQSATFAWEYWDGSAWVPLAVTDGTQGFTHLGEGTVAFVPPDDWRAVQVNGLIQMWVRCRLAAVTDPTEGGANSTQAAQAGDNLFQVTGFPEAAPADFEALHAAAPEIVRRQGDRQYFLGGRLQIGGGAAAWFIDSHKQVEMAYWGVPWSGILSLWTEANGHLRWGQVLDAPHKIGGQGITLDGGPCANHKIRNFGGSMEFYGCSFQAPVYDLEFNSSGGMKFWNCLINSSNVKLWNLWEGEVCHCQFLGAALGEPQPTLAIEDCVLHVAAGPVIETYTGGQVLRGLKIHGSPSVLVWVYHDGSPITFIDCDSVTWRISWNNCRQPVYRKYTLALRVSDPEDNPLGGAEVSIRDKEGRPVAGSPFTTGEDGRIPAQELVFCTYTYEAGQPEDTRTTYYSPYTITVAREGYGVYTDVVEVDRPRDLEIALGPPRYVRGPIESLDMAMEVPHLELKAVAQDVQIEFD
;
A
#
# COMPACT_ATOMS: atom_id res chain seq x y z
N MET A 1 24.85 -18.18 -1.84
CA MET A 1 23.43 -17.87 -2.05
C MET A 1 22.65 -19.06 -1.54
N GLY A 2 21.61 -18.85 -0.74
CA GLY A 2 20.86 -19.94 -0.14
C GLY A 2 19.39 -19.59 -0.01
N ILE A 3 18.54 -20.49 -0.50
CA ILE A 3 17.13 -20.56 -0.14
C ILE A 3 17.03 -21.76 0.78
N SER A 4 16.71 -21.53 2.05
CA SER A 4 16.34 -22.60 2.97
C SER A 4 14.83 -22.63 3.14
N TYR A 5 14.30 -23.82 3.37
CA TYR A 5 12.90 -24.06 3.65
C TYR A 5 12.78 -24.95 4.89
N ASN A 6 11.74 -24.69 5.69
CA ASN A 6 11.32 -25.51 6.82
C ASN A 6 12.31 -25.60 7.99
N ALA A 7 12.38 -24.53 8.79
CA ALA A 7 13.04 -24.62 10.09
C ALA A 7 12.12 -25.35 11.10
N TRP A 8 12.72 -26.19 11.94
CA TRP A 8 11.98 -26.94 12.96
C TRP A 8 11.65 -26.09 14.16
N LEU A 9 10.35 -26.00 14.49
CA LEU A 9 9.84 -25.32 15.67
C LEU A 9 9.05 -26.28 16.55
N THR A 10 8.84 -25.90 17.80
CA THR A 10 7.89 -26.61 18.67
C THR A 10 6.46 -26.26 18.20
N PRO A 11 5.58 -27.26 17.99
CA PRO A 11 4.16 -27.00 17.73
C PRO A 11 3.56 -26.19 18.88
N ASN A 12 2.51 -25.40 18.62
CA ASN A 12 1.89 -24.65 19.72
C ASN A 12 1.22 -25.61 20.72
N TYR A 13 0.60 -26.67 20.20
CA TYR A 13 -0.17 -27.61 21.00
C TYR A 13 -0.02 -29.04 20.52
N ILE A 14 0.08 -29.95 21.48
CA ILE A 14 -0.10 -31.38 21.28
C ILE A 14 -1.08 -31.86 22.34
N PHE A 15 -2.17 -32.50 21.93
CA PHE A 15 -3.15 -33.06 22.85
C PHE A 15 -3.43 -34.52 22.50
N ARG A 16 -3.47 -35.38 23.52
CA ARG A 16 -4.09 -36.68 23.41
C ARG A 16 -5.57 -36.56 23.76
N ASP A 17 -6.41 -37.24 23.00
CA ASP A 17 -7.86 -37.32 23.16
C ASP A 17 -8.25 -38.78 23.40
N GLU A 18 -8.83 -39.03 24.57
CA GLU A 18 -9.29 -40.35 25.04
C GLU A 18 -10.83 -40.32 25.09
N GLY A 19 -11.47 -40.59 23.96
CA GLY A 19 -12.94 -40.60 23.86
C GLY A 19 -13.63 -39.25 24.16
N GLY A 20 -12.98 -38.12 23.83
CA GLY A 20 -13.46 -36.76 24.09
C GLY A 20 -12.83 -36.08 25.31
N VAL A 21 -11.96 -36.80 26.04
CA VAL A 21 -11.22 -36.26 27.19
C VAL A 21 -9.81 -35.89 26.75
N PHE A 22 -9.51 -34.58 26.73
CA PHE A 22 -8.21 -34.07 26.32
C PHE A 22 -7.20 -34.07 27.47
N SER A 23 -5.94 -34.39 27.15
CA SER A 23 -4.79 -34.20 28.03
C SER A 23 -4.48 -32.71 28.25
N GLY A 24 -3.54 -32.43 29.17
CA GLY A 24 -2.82 -31.15 29.15
C GLY A 24 -1.97 -31.01 27.87
N ASN A 25 -1.44 -29.81 27.62
CA ASN A 25 -0.60 -29.57 26.43
C ASN A 25 0.73 -30.30 26.55
N LEU A 26 0.98 -31.23 25.63
CA LEU A 26 2.20 -32.04 25.55
C LEU A 26 3.29 -31.39 24.69
N ALA A 27 2.99 -30.27 24.00
CA ALA A 27 3.98 -29.56 23.19
C ALA A 27 5.19 -29.13 24.02
N GLY A 28 6.39 -29.36 23.48
CA GLY A 28 7.66 -29.06 24.16
C GLY A 28 8.04 -30.05 25.27
N GLN A 29 7.18 -31.01 25.61
CA GLN A 29 7.52 -32.07 26.54
C GLN A 29 8.34 -33.15 25.84
N ALA A 30 9.32 -33.70 26.55
CA ALA A 30 10.09 -34.85 26.09
C ALA A 30 9.37 -36.16 26.46
N ALA A 31 8.89 -36.32 27.69
CA ALA A 31 8.31 -37.59 28.14
C ALA A 31 6.78 -37.57 28.11
N PHE A 32 6.18 -38.26 27.14
CA PHE A 32 4.74 -38.54 27.10
C PHE A 32 4.45 -39.74 26.19
N ASP A 33 3.33 -40.43 26.42
CA ASP A 33 2.84 -41.46 25.51
C ASP A 33 2.01 -40.83 24.38
N TYR A 34 2.30 -41.18 23.13
CA TYR A 34 1.52 -40.77 21.96
C TYR A 34 0.07 -41.23 22.08
N PHE A 35 -0.12 -42.49 22.47
CA PHE A 35 -1.39 -43.07 22.91
C PHE A 35 -1.19 -43.75 24.27
N ARG A 36 -2.27 -44.01 25.02
CA ARG A 36 -2.14 -44.85 26.24
C ARG A 36 -1.94 -46.32 25.87
N ASP A 37 -1.36 -47.09 26.76
CA ASP A 37 -1.24 -48.55 26.61
C ASP A 37 -2.59 -49.25 26.50
N ASN A 38 -3.63 -48.68 27.11
CA ASN A 38 -5.01 -49.16 27.02
C ASN A 38 -5.84 -48.40 25.97
N CYS A 39 -5.20 -47.81 24.95
CA CYS A 39 -5.87 -47.05 23.91
C CYS A 39 -6.98 -47.83 23.22
N GLN A 40 -7.98 -47.10 22.73
CA GLN A 40 -9.17 -47.65 22.07
C GLN A 40 -9.33 -47.06 20.67
N ALA A 41 -10.08 -47.77 19.83
CA ALA A 41 -10.48 -47.22 18.54
C ALA A 41 -11.27 -45.93 18.76
N GLY A 42 -10.86 -44.85 18.09
CA GLY A 42 -11.40 -43.50 18.27
C GLY A 42 -10.46 -42.53 18.98
N ASP A 43 -9.51 -43.03 19.79
CA ASP A 43 -8.50 -42.18 20.43
C ASP A 43 -7.66 -41.44 19.39
N ALA A 44 -7.23 -40.22 19.71
CA ALA A 44 -6.52 -39.39 18.75
C ALA A 44 -5.40 -38.56 19.39
N LEU A 45 -4.37 -38.28 18.60
CA LEU A 45 -3.31 -37.34 18.92
C LEU A 45 -3.43 -36.13 17.98
N TYR A 46 -3.66 -34.96 18.55
CA TYR A 46 -3.83 -33.69 17.84
C TYR A 46 -2.54 -32.88 17.88
N PHE A 47 -2.14 -32.35 16.73
CA PHE A 47 -1.03 -31.41 16.56
C PHE A 47 -1.58 -30.09 16.04
N GLY A 48 -1.43 -29.03 16.83
CA GLY A 48 -1.95 -27.71 16.54
C GLY A 48 -0.84 -26.69 16.40
N HIS A 49 -0.82 -25.98 15.29
CA HIS A 49 0.12 -24.88 15.05
C HIS A 49 -0.56 -23.71 14.36
N ASN A 50 0.06 -22.53 14.46
CA ASN A 50 -0.32 -21.35 13.72
C ASN A 50 0.96 -20.55 13.46
N PRO A 51 1.52 -20.59 12.23
CA PRO A 51 0.88 -20.86 10.94
C PRO A 51 0.60 -22.35 10.60
N ARG A 52 0.09 -22.59 9.37
CA ARG A 52 0.10 -23.91 8.73
C ARG A 52 1.52 -24.50 8.68
N PHE A 53 1.60 -25.82 8.72
CA PHE A 53 2.81 -26.64 8.64
C PHE A 53 2.60 -27.77 7.63
N ASP A 54 3.66 -28.37 7.10
CA ASP A 54 3.61 -29.48 6.14
C ASP A 54 4.23 -30.79 6.68
N ASP A 55 4.85 -30.75 7.84
CA ASP A 55 5.47 -31.91 8.45
C ASP A 55 5.48 -31.89 9.99
N LEU A 56 5.64 -33.07 10.55
CA LEU A 56 5.84 -33.31 11.97
C LEU A 56 7.05 -34.22 12.14
N ARG A 57 8.04 -33.77 12.91
CA ARG A 57 9.15 -34.61 13.35
C ARG A 57 8.87 -35.16 14.73
N LEU A 58 8.71 -36.47 14.80
CA LEU A 58 8.41 -37.21 16.02
C LEU A 58 9.61 -38.09 16.38
N TYR A 59 9.77 -38.37 17.66
CA TYR A 59 10.91 -39.15 18.16
C TYR A 59 10.41 -40.31 19.02
N VAL A 60 10.23 -41.48 18.43
CA VAL A 60 9.67 -42.65 19.12
C VAL A 60 10.73 -43.27 20.02
N GLY A 61 10.54 -43.14 21.34
CA GLY A 61 11.40 -43.73 22.37
C GLY A 61 10.99 -45.15 22.74
N THR A 62 9.68 -45.40 22.79
CA THR A 62 9.10 -46.74 22.95
C THR A 62 8.14 -46.99 21.79
N ALA A 63 8.30 -48.10 21.08
CA ALA A 63 7.47 -48.43 19.93
C ALA A 63 6.05 -48.81 20.36
N PHE A 64 5.05 -48.32 19.61
CA PHE A 64 3.67 -48.78 19.75
C PHE A 64 3.59 -50.30 19.53
N ALA A 65 2.82 -51.01 20.37
CA ALA A 65 2.66 -52.45 20.27
C ALA A 65 1.19 -52.87 20.48
N ALA A 66 0.65 -53.60 19.50
CA ALA A 66 -0.66 -54.23 19.52
C ALA A 66 -0.68 -55.44 18.57
N GLN A 67 -1.68 -56.31 18.66
CA GLN A 67 -1.87 -57.37 17.65
C GLN A 67 -2.12 -56.79 16.25
N SER A 68 -2.90 -55.71 16.18
CA SER A 68 -3.08 -54.92 14.96
C SER A 68 -3.53 -53.51 15.31
N ALA A 69 -3.11 -52.51 14.54
CA ALA A 69 -3.57 -51.14 14.64
C ALA A 69 -3.69 -50.50 13.26
N THR A 70 -4.60 -49.54 13.13
CA THR A 70 -4.77 -48.73 11.92
C THR A 70 -4.86 -47.27 12.33
N PHE A 71 -3.92 -46.47 11.84
CA PHE A 71 -3.88 -45.03 12.08
C PHE A 71 -4.47 -44.29 10.88
N ALA A 72 -5.28 -43.28 11.14
CA ALA A 72 -5.84 -42.37 10.15
C ALA A 72 -5.39 -40.94 10.46
N TRP A 73 -4.67 -40.33 9.52
CA TRP A 73 -4.30 -38.93 9.59
C TRP A 73 -5.42 -38.08 8.98
N GLU A 74 -5.79 -37.00 9.65
CA GLU A 74 -6.93 -36.16 9.27
C GLU A 74 -6.62 -34.68 9.49
N TYR A 75 -7.20 -33.82 8.65
CA TYR A 75 -7.20 -32.36 8.80
C TYR A 75 -8.63 -31.82 8.74
N TRP A 76 -8.83 -30.56 9.12
CA TRP A 76 -10.13 -29.89 9.04
C TRP A 76 -10.27 -29.06 7.76
N ASP A 77 -11.24 -29.37 6.90
CA ASP A 77 -11.46 -28.66 5.62
C ASP A 77 -12.35 -27.40 5.75
N GLY A 78 -12.77 -27.07 6.97
CA GLY A 78 -13.77 -26.01 7.24
C GLY A 78 -15.15 -26.55 7.61
N SER A 79 -15.42 -27.83 7.35
CA SER A 79 -16.72 -28.47 7.54
C SER A 79 -16.67 -29.83 8.24
N ALA A 80 -15.62 -30.62 8.01
CA ALA A 80 -15.43 -31.94 8.57
C ALA A 80 -13.94 -32.28 8.74
N TRP A 81 -13.69 -33.30 9.56
CA TRP A 81 -12.39 -33.97 9.57
C TRP A 81 -12.33 -34.94 8.40
N VAL A 82 -11.37 -34.73 7.50
CA VAL A 82 -11.21 -35.49 6.26
C VAL A 82 -9.83 -36.14 6.21
N PRO A 83 -9.65 -37.26 5.47
CA PRO A 83 -8.37 -37.95 5.38
C PRO A 83 -7.25 -37.05 4.85
N LEU A 84 -6.09 -37.09 5.51
CA LEU A 84 -4.85 -36.46 5.09
C LEU A 84 -3.89 -37.54 4.55
N ALA A 85 -3.44 -37.38 3.31
CA ALA A 85 -2.40 -38.24 2.76
C ALA A 85 -1.04 -37.85 3.36
N VAL A 86 -0.38 -38.81 4.03
CA VAL A 86 0.92 -38.59 4.66
C VAL A 86 1.95 -39.62 4.18
N THR A 87 3.21 -39.22 4.16
CA THR A 87 4.35 -40.12 4.20
C THR A 87 4.77 -40.26 5.66
N ASP A 88 4.50 -41.41 6.28
CA ASP A 88 4.75 -41.65 7.69
C ASP A 88 6.09 -42.36 7.96
N GLY A 89 7.11 -41.58 8.31
CA GLY A 89 8.43 -42.07 8.71
C GLY A 89 8.48 -42.72 10.10
N THR A 90 7.43 -42.61 10.91
CA THR A 90 7.32 -43.33 12.21
C THR A 90 6.86 -44.78 12.03
N GLN A 91 6.35 -45.12 10.85
CA GLN A 91 5.78 -46.44 10.52
C GLN A 91 4.68 -46.84 11.50
N GLY A 92 3.70 -45.96 11.73
CA GLY A 92 2.67 -46.16 12.75
C GLY A 92 3.25 -46.24 14.16
N PHE A 93 4.20 -45.35 14.48
CA PHE A 93 4.88 -45.27 15.78
C PHE A 93 5.67 -46.54 16.18
N THR A 94 6.08 -47.37 15.22
CA THR A 94 6.87 -48.59 15.49
C THR A 94 8.37 -48.41 15.22
N HIS A 95 8.75 -47.44 14.39
CA HIS A 95 10.14 -47.11 14.10
C HIS A 95 10.73 -46.25 15.22
N LEU A 96 11.71 -46.80 15.96
CA LEU A 96 12.40 -46.09 17.04
C LEU A 96 13.31 -44.98 16.51
N GLY A 97 13.41 -43.89 17.28
CA GLY A 97 14.19 -42.71 16.92
C GLY A 97 13.37 -41.69 16.14
N GLU A 98 14.05 -40.88 15.32
CA GLU A 98 13.43 -39.84 14.51
C GLU A 98 12.58 -40.46 13.38
N GLY A 99 11.33 -40.01 13.28
CA GLY A 99 10.45 -40.27 12.16
C GLY A 99 9.69 -39.00 11.79
N THR A 100 9.72 -38.65 10.51
CA THR A 100 8.98 -37.50 9.98
C THR A 100 7.67 -37.96 9.33
N VAL A 101 6.56 -37.35 9.74
CA VAL A 101 5.28 -37.44 9.06
C VAL A 101 5.16 -36.22 8.16
N ALA A 102 5.30 -36.40 6.85
CA ALA A 102 5.27 -35.31 5.87
C ALA A 102 4.02 -35.39 4.99
N PHE A 103 3.49 -34.24 4.58
CA PHE A 103 2.32 -34.13 3.72
C PHE A 103 2.34 -32.84 2.91
N VAL A 104 1.56 -32.77 1.83
CA VAL A 104 1.33 -31.51 1.12
C VAL A 104 0.15 -30.81 1.80
N PRO A 105 0.30 -29.58 2.33
CA PRO A 105 -0.80 -28.88 2.97
C PRO A 105 -2.00 -28.75 2.02
N PRO A 106 -3.19 -29.24 2.40
CA PRO A 106 -4.38 -29.12 1.55
C PRO A 106 -4.81 -27.65 1.39
N ASP A 107 -5.22 -27.28 0.17
CA ASP A 107 -5.60 -25.90 -0.16
C ASP A 107 -6.83 -25.43 0.64
N ASP A 108 -7.74 -26.34 0.96
CA ASP A 108 -8.96 -26.12 1.74
C ASP A 108 -8.78 -26.26 3.26
N TRP A 109 -7.58 -26.52 3.77
CA TRP A 109 -7.35 -26.62 5.21
C TRP A 109 -7.73 -25.31 5.95
N ARG A 110 -8.61 -25.41 6.94
CA ARG A 110 -9.05 -24.28 7.78
C ARG A 110 -8.77 -24.50 9.26
N ALA A 111 -8.68 -23.40 10.00
CA ALA A 111 -8.57 -23.46 11.44
C ALA A 111 -9.88 -23.93 12.08
N VAL A 112 -9.79 -24.66 13.20
CA VAL A 112 -10.94 -25.13 13.98
C VAL A 112 -10.63 -25.08 15.48
N GLN A 113 -11.65 -24.94 16.31
CA GLN A 113 -11.51 -24.99 17.75
C GLN A 113 -11.40 -26.44 18.24
N VAL A 114 -10.28 -26.81 18.86
CA VAL A 114 -10.07 -28.07 19.58
C VAL A 114 -9.61 -27.75 20.98
N ASN A 115 -10.24 -28.35 22.00
CA ASN A 115 -9.93 -28.10 23.41
C ASN A 115 -9.86 -26.58 23.77
N GLY A 116 -10.79 -25.79 23.24
CA GLY A 116 -10.87 -24.35 23.49
C GLY A 116 -9.92 -23.47 22.65
N LEU A 117 -9.10 -24.07 21.78
CA LEU A 117 -8.04 -23.37 21.04
C LEU A 117 -8.26 -23.47 19.54
N ILE A 118 -8.29 -22.32 18.86
CA ILE A 118 -8.41 -22.23 17.39
C ILE A 118 -7.01 -22.29 16.80
N GLN A 119 -6.70 -23.34 16.04
CA GLN A 119 -5.41 -23.52 15.36
C GLN A 119 -5.60 -24.24 14.02
N MET A 120 -4.53 -24.34 13.23
CA MET A 120 -4.43 -25.31 12.14
C MET A 120 -4.10 -26.67 12.76
N TRP A 121 -5.07 -27.59 12.73
CA TRP A 121 -4.94 -28.90 13.36
C TRP A 121 -4.77 -30.01 12.34
N VAL A 122 -3.79 -30.88 12.58
CA VAL A 122 -3.71 -32.25 12.05
C VAL A 122 -3.91 -33.20 13.22
N ARG A 123 -4.66 -34.29 13.02
CA ARG A 123 -4.78 -35.34 14.03
C ARG A 123 -4.44 -36.71 13.47
N CYS A 124 -3.81 -37.54 14.28
CA CYS A 124 -3.65 -38.97 14.05
C CYS A 124 -4.64 -39.71 14.93
N ARG A 125 -5.65 -40.33 14.33
CA ARG A 125 -6.70 -41.08 15.02
C ARG A 125 -6.46 -42.58 14.90
N LEU A 126 -6.61 -43.31 15.98
CA LEU A 126 -6.58 -44.77 16.01
C LEU A 126 -7.91 -45.29 15.44
N ALA A 127 -7.95 -45.55 14.14
CA ALA A 127 -9.16 -45.97 13.44
C ALA A 127 -9.61 -47.40 13.85
N ALA A 128 -8.64 -48.28 14.14
CA ALA A 128 -8.87 -49.60 14.69
C ALA A 128 -7.66 -50.05 15.50
N VAL A 129 -7.88 -50.85 16.55
CA VAL A 129 -6.82 -51.47 17.34
C VAL A 129 -7.32 -52.80 17.94
N THR A 130 -6.43 -53.76 18.12
CA THR A 130 -6.71 -55.05 18.77
C THR A 130 -5.57 -55.39 19.72
N ASP A 131 -5.91 -55.64 20.98
CA ASP A 131 -4.99 -56.00 22.06
C ASP A 131 -3.73 -55.11 22.13
N PRO A 132 -3.89 -53.78 22.35
CA PRO A 132 -2.74 -52.90 22.58
C PRO A 132 -2.08 -53.26 23.91
N THR A 133 -0.75 -53.27 23.90
CA THR A 133 0.09 -53.51 25.08
C THR A 133 1.01 -52.33 25.38
N GLU A 134 1.18 -51.42 24.43
CA GLU A 134 2.01 -50.20 24.54
C GLU A 134 1.48 -49.15 23.55
N GLY A 135 1.20 -47.94 24.04
CA GLY A 135 0.65 -46.85 23.23
C GLY A 135 1.70 -46.03 22.46
N GLY A 136 2.97 -46.38 22.61
CA GLY A 136 4.11 -45.73 22.01
C GLY A 136 4.45 -44.45 22.78
N ALA A 137 5.72 -44.29 23.13
CA ALA A 137 6.18 -43.14 23.92
C ALA A 137 7.18 -42.28 23.17
N ASN A 138 7.07 -40.97 23.34
CA ASN A 138 8.05 -40.02 22.86
C ASN A 138 9.37 -40.17 23.64
N SER A 139 10.49 -39.99 22.95
CA SER A 139 11.85 -40.10 23.50
C SER A 139 12.25 -38.82 24.26
N THR A 140 13.55 -38.57 24.45
CA THR A 140 14.03 -37.38 25.17
C THR A 140 13.95 -36.07 24.38
N GLN A 141 13.48 -36.09 23.12
CA GLN A 141 13.38 -34.91 22.26
C GLN A 141 11.92 -34.53 22.03
N ALA A 142 11.58 -33.24 22.18
CA ALA A 142 10.24 -32.76 21.93
C ALA A 142 9.87 -32.90 20.44
N ALA A 143 8.62 -33.25 20.16
CA ALA A 143 8.08 -33.23 18.80
C ALA A 143 8.18 -31.82 18.19
N GLN A 144 8.42 -31.76 16.89
CA GLN A 144 8.62 -30.53 16.12
C GLN A 144 7.69 -30.47 14.92
N ALA A 145 7.39 -29.26 14.44
CA ALA A 145 6.72 -29.00 13.17
C ALA A 145 7.56 -28.03 12.34
N GLY A 146 7.51 -28.17 11.02
CA GLY A 146 8.05 -27.19 10.09
C GLY A 146 7.35 -25.84 10.20
N ASP A 147 8.10 -24.77 10.01
CA ASP A 147 7.59 -23.39 10.03
C ASP A 147 7.04 -22.91 8.67
N ASN A 148 7.16 -23.75 7.64
CA ASN A 148 6.81 -23.49 6.25
C ASN A 148 7.34 -22.14 5.75
N LEU A 149 8.56 -21.76 6.16
CA LEU A 149 9.18 -20.49 5.80
C LEU A 149 10.31 -20.70 4.79
N PHE A 150 10.24 -19.98 3.68
CA PHE A 150 11.40 -19.72 2.83
C PHE A 150 12.23 -18.58 3.38
N GLN A 151 13.52 -18.82 3.62
CA GLN A 151 14.49 -17.77 3.94
C GLN A 151 15.47 -17.60 2.78
N VAL A 152 15.48 -16.41 2.18
CA VAL A 152 16.33 -16.05 1.05
C VAL A 152 17.52 -15.23 1.54
N THR A 153 18.73 -15.77 1.38
CA THR A 153 19.98 -15.12 1.83
C THR A 153 21.09 -15.17 0.77
N GLY A 154 21.92 -14.13 0.72
CA GLY A 154 23.14 -14.12 -0.09
C GLY A 154 22.95 -14.05 -1.61
N PHE A 155 21.81 -13.55 -2.10
CA PHE A 155 21.55 -13.29 -3.52
C PHE A 155 21.88 -11.83 -3.86
N PRO A 156 22.86 -11.54 -4.74
CA PRO A 156 23.20 -10.17 -5.12
C PRO A 156 22.17 -9.58 -6.09
N GLU A 157 22.08 -8.25 -6.20
CA GLU A 157 21.15 -7.58 -7.13
C GLU A 157 21.35 -8.00 -8.60
N ALA A 158 22.60 -8.25 -9.01
CA ALA A 158 22.93 -8.68 -10.37
C ALA A 158 22.52 -10.13 -10.70
N ALA A 159 22.21 -10.94 -9.68
CA ALA A 159 21.74 -12.32 -9.81
C ALA A 159 20.77 -12.62 -8.64
N PRO A 160 19.59 -11.97 -8.65
CA PRO A 160 18.66 -12.03 -7.53
C PRO A 160 17.96 -13.39 -7.47
N ALA A 161 17.40 -13.73 -6.32
CA ALA A 161 16.41 -14.79 -6.23
C ALA A 161 15.10 -14.35 -6.91
N ASP A 162 14.32 -15.31 -7.35
CA ASP A 162 13.03 -15.12 -8.00
C ASP A 162 12.09 -16.30 -7.69
N PHE A 163 10.89 -16.32 -8.27
CA PHE A 163 9.95 -17.42 -8.05
C PHE A 163 10.42 -18.76 -8.65
N GLU A 164 11.28 -18.75 -9.68
CA GLU A 164 11.89 -19.98 -10.20
C GLU A 164 12.88 -20.58 -9.20
N ALA A 165 13.67 -19.74 -8.54
CA ALA A 165 14.60 -20.17 -7.52
C ALA A 165 13.87 -20.78 -6.31
N LEU A 166 12.71 -20.21 -5.93
CA LEU A 166 11.86 -20.80 -4.89
C LEU A 166 11.25 -22.15 -5.33
N HIS A 167 10.74 -22.24 -6.56
CA HIS A 167 10.22 -23.49 -7.12
C HIS A 167 11.31 -24.58 -7.15
N ALA A 168 12.52 -24.24 -7.59
CA ALA A 168 13.64 -25.18 -7.61
C ALA A 168 14.04 -25.66 -6.22
N ALA A 169 13.88 -24.82 -5.19
CA ALA A 169 14.20 -25.17 -3.80
C ALA A 169 13.16 -26.12 -3.17
N ALA A 170 11.88 -25.94 -3.48
CA ALA A 170 10.79 -26.78 -2.96
C ALA A 170 9.60 -26.87 -3.93
N PRO A 171 9.66 -27.73 -4.95
CA PRO A 171 8.71 -27.73 -6.08
C PRO A 171 7.29 -28.16 -5.70
N GLU A 172 7.12 -28.93 -4.63
CA GLU A 172 5.82 -29.34 -4.10
C GLU A 172 5.12 -28.22 -3.31
N ILE A 173 5.90 -27.29 -2.77
CA ILE A 173 5.41 -26.16 -1.97
C ILE A 173 5.21 -24.93 -2.83
N VAL A 174 6.13 -24.66 -3.76
CA VAL A 174 6.02 -23.58 -4.74
C VAL A 174 5.71 -24.22 -6.07
N ARG A 175 4.43 -24.34 -6.40
CA ARG A 175 3.96 -25.11 -7.56
C ARG A 175 3.83 -24.21 -8.77
N ARG A 176 4.41 -24.60 -9.90
CA ARG A 176 4.18 -23.93 -11.18
C ARG A 176 2.83 -24.35 -11.75
N GLN A 177 1.93 -23.39 -11.93
CA GLN A 177 0.59 -23.60 -12.50
C GLN A 177 0.52 -23.23 -13.99
N GLY A 178 1.53 -22.51 -14.50
CA GLY A 178 1.65 -22.11 -15.91
C GLY A 178 2.98 -21.41 -16.18
N ASP A 179 3.10 -20.74 -17.33
CA ASP A 179 4.36 -20.08 -17.72
C ASP A 179 4.75 -18.88 -16.85
N ARG A 180 3.76 -18.26 -16.21
CA ARG A 180 3.92 -17.09 -15.35
C ARG A 180 3.06 -17.19 -14.08
N GLN A 181 2.58 -18.38 -13.77
CA GLN A 181 1.61 -18.62 -12.69
C GLN A 181 2.21 -19.56 -11.67
N TYR A 182 2.26 -19.12 -10.42
CA TYR A 182 2.83 -19.85 -9.30
C TYR A 182 1.83 -19.90 -8.16
N PHE A 183 1.77 -21.05 -7.49
CA PHE A 183 1.21 -21.15 -6.15
C PHE A 183 2.33 -21.15 -5.14
N LEU A 184 2.27 -20.27 -4.15
CA LEU A 184 3.21 -20.17 -3.04
C LEU A 184 2.56 -20.76 -1.77
N GLY A 185 2.99 -21.99 -1.44
CA GLY A 185 2.53 -22.79 -0.30
C GLY A 185 3.34 -22.62 1.00
N GLY A 186 4.42 -21.83 0.98
CA GLY A 186 5.14 -21.37 2.17
C GLY A 186 5.19 -19.84 2.31
N ARG A 187 5.53 -19.35 3.50
CA ARG A 187 5.77 -17.91 3.76
C ARG A 187 7.14 -17.50 3.24
N LEU A 188 7.38 -16.20 3.02
CA LEU A 188 8.63 -15.71 2.42
C LEU A 188 9.31 -14.63 3.26
N GLN A 189 10.55 -14.89 3.67
CA GLN A 189 11.47 -13.94 4.28
C GLN A 189 12.66 -13.67 3.35
N ILE A 190 13.00 -12.40 3.16
CA ILE A 190 14.21 -11.98 2.44
C ILE A 190 15.15 -11.27 3.41
N GLY A 191 16.41 -11.68 3.47
CA GLY A 191 17.41 -11.09 4.37
C GLY A 191 17.39 -11.69 5.78
N GLY A 192 17.92 -10.95 6.76
CA GLY A 192 18.11 -11.43 8.14
C GLY A 192 19.45 -12.15 8.36
N GLY A 193 20.33 -12.05 7.37
CA GLY A 193 21.67 -12.62 7.34
C GLY A 193 22.51 -11.93 6.27
N ALA A 194 23.13 -12.71 5.39
CA ALA A 194 23.82 -12.17 4.22
C ALA A 194 22.83 -11.44 3.28
N ALA A 195 23.27 -10.31 2.71
CA ALA A 195 22.44 -9.48 1.84
C ALA A 195 21.78 -10.27 0.71
N ALA A 196 20.50 -10.01 0.47
CA ALA A 196 19.68 -10.80 -0.44
C ALA A 196 18.70 -9.93 -1.22
N TRP A 197 18.69 -10.11 -2.53
CA TRP A 197 17.73 -9.53 -3.45
C TRP A 197 16.77 -10.61 -3.93
N PHE A 198 15.49 -10.27 -3.90
CA PHE A 198 14.42 -11.01 -4.57
C PHE A 198 13.79 -10.09 -5.61
N ILE A 199 14.02 -10.36 -6.89
CA ILE A 199 13.56 -9.52 -7.99
C ILE A 199 12.80 -10.37 -8.99
N ASP A 200 11.56 -9.98 -9.27
CA ASP A 200 10.74 -10.69 -10.25
C ASP A 200 9.69 -9.76 -10.89
N SER A 201 9.15 -10.14 -12.04
CA SER A 201 8.21 -9.33 -12.82
C SER A 201 7.32 -10.21 -13.70
N HIS A 202 6.15 -9.70 -14.11
CA HIS A 202 5.20 -10.36 -15.00
C HIS A 202 4.71 -11.74 -14.53
N LYS A 203 4.50 -11.92 -13.24
CA LYS A 203 3.97 -13.18 -12.70
C LYS A 203 2.63 -12.97 -11.99
N GLN A 204 1.81 -14.01 -11.99
CA GLN A 204 0.68 -14.15 -11.09
C GLN A 204 1.05 -15.18 -10.04
N VAL A 205 0.87 -14.81 -8.77
CA VAL A 205 1.26 -15.63 -7.63
C VAL A 205 0.04 -15.77 -6.72
N GLU A 206 -0.50 -16.97 -6.65
CA GLU A 206 -1.51 -17.35 -5.67
C GLU A 206 -0.80 -17.71 -4.35
N MET A 207 -1.20 -17.08 -3.25
CA MET A 207 -0.68 -17.42 -1.93
C MET A 207 -1.66 -18.31 -1.18
N ALA A 208 -1.13 -19.32 -0.48
CA ALA A 208 -1.94 -20.10 0.43
C ALA A 208 -2.48 -19.23 1.58
N TYR A 209 -3.63 -19.60 2.14
CA TYR A 209 -4.08 -19.14 3.47
C TYR A 209 -3.05 -19.50 4.56
N TRP A 210 -2.70 -18.66 5.53
CA TRP A 210 -1.54 -18.97 6.40
C TRP A 210 -1.86 -19.47 7.79
N GLY A 211 -3.10 -19.33 8.24
CA GLY A 211 -3.47 -19.70 9.58
C GLY A 211 -4.66 -18.90 10.07
N VAL A 212 -4.80 -18.82 11.39
CA VAL A 212 -6.00 -18.27 12.03
C VAL A 212 -6.27 -16.82 11.57
N PRO A 213 -7.51 -16.44 11.23
CA PRO A 213 -7.85 -15.06 10.89
C PRO A 213 -7.47 -14.12 12.03
N TRP A 214 -7.12 -12.86 11.71
CA TRP A 214 -6.68 -11.85 12.68
C TRP A 214 -5.36 -12.16 13.42
N SER A 215 -4.68 -13.26 13.09
CA SER A 215 -3.35 -13.55 13.64
C SER A 215 -2.30 -12.55 13.16
N GLY A 216 -1.20 -12.43 13.93
CA GLY A 216 -0.03 -11.61 13.58
C GLY A 216 0.86 -12.19 12.47
N ILE A 217 0.43 -13.23 11.78
CA ILE A 217 1.28 -14.01 10.87
C ILE A 217 1.65 -13.19 9.64
N LEU A 218 2.95 -13.15 9.36
CA LEU A 218 3.52 -12.52 8.18
C LEU A 218 3.46 -13.47 7.00
N SER A 219 3.02 -12.97 5.85
CA SER A 219 3.02 -13.72 4.59
C SER A 219 4.33 -13.51 3.82
N LEU A 220 4.81 -12.27 3.84
CA LEU A 220 5.99 -11.81 3.12
C LEU A 220 6.68 -10.73 3.94
N TRP A 221 7.98 -10.85 4.17
CA TRP A 221 8.73 -9.78 4.81
C TRP A 221 10.18 -9.68 4.39
N THR A 222 10.72 -8.48 4.55
CA THR A 222 12.15 -8.21 4.46
C THR A 222 12.67 -7.92 5.86
N GLU A 223 13.79 -8.52 6.20
CA GLU A 223 14.60 -8.16 7.37
C GLU A 223 15.75 -7.24 6.93
N ALA A 224 16.61 -6.84 7.87
CA ALA A 224 17.87 -6.16 7.56
C ALA A 224 18.66 -6.89 6.44
N ASN A 225 19.22 -6.11 5.51
CA ASN A 225 19.90 -6.57 4.28
C ASN A 225 19.02 -7.34 3.28
N GLY A 226 17.70 -7.38 3.48
CA GLY A 226 16.74 -7.95 2.54
C GLY A 226 16.17 -6.89 1.60
N HIS A 227 16.14 -7.19 0.31
CA HIS A 227 15.63 -6.29 -0.72
C HIS A 227 14.65 -7.03 -1.63
N LEU A 228 13.42 -6.52 -1.72
CA LEU A 228 12.38 -7.04 -2.60
C LEU A 228 12.08 -6.01 -3.68
N ARG A 229 12.12 -6.42 -4.95
CA ARG A 229 11.65 -5.59 -6.07
C ARG A 229 10.75 -6.39 -6.98
N TRP A 230 9.47 -6.01 -7.04
CA TRP A 230 8.52 -6.59 -7.99
C TRP A 230 8.15 -5.60 -9.07
N GLY A 231 8.24 -6.04 -10.32
CA GLY A 231 8.01 -5.21 -11.49
C GLY A 231 9.20 -4.35 -11.89
N GLN A 232 8.95 -3.41 -12.77
CA GLN A 232 9.98 -2.60 -13.42
C GLN A 232 9.67 -1.11 -13.35
N VAL A 233 10.73 -0.32 -13.18
CA VAL A 233 10.67 1.13 -13.38
C VAL A 233 10.63 1.42 -14.87
N LEU A 234 9.56 2.08 -15.32
CA LEU A 234 9.39 2.50 -16.72
C LEU A 234 9.81 3.96 -16.94
N ASP A 235 9.56 4.83 -15.95
CA ASP A 235 9.97 6.24 -15.96
C ASP A 235 10.21 6.72 -14.52
N ALA A 236 11.48 6.83 -14.11
CA ALA A 236 11.82 7.21 -12.74
C ALA A 236 11.45 8.66 -12.39
N PRO A 237 11.75 9.69 -13.22
CA PRO A 237 11.33 11.07 -12.96
C PRO A 237 9.84 11.25 -12.69
N HIS A 238 8.99 10.49 -13.38
CA HIS A 238 7.53 10.57 -13.22
C HIS A 238 6.97 9.47 -12.31
N LYS A 239 7.84 8.68 -11.67
CA LYS A 239 7.48 7.57 -10.78
C LYS A 239 6.53 6.58 -11.44
N ILE A 240 6.79 6.22 -12.70
CA ILE A 240 5.99 5.25 -13.44
C ILE A 240 6.62 3.86 -13.35
N GLY A 241 5.88 2.92 -12.78
CA GLY A 241 6.17 1.50 -12.72
C GLY A 241 5.28 0.69 -13.66
N GLY A 242 5.68 -0.54 -13.95
CA GLY A 242 4.89 -1.46 -14.74
C GLY A 242 5.42 -2.88 -14.66
N GLN A 243 4.79 -3.79 -15.40
CA GLN A 243 5.29 -5.17 -15.51
C GLN A 243 5.33 -5.90 -14.16
N GLY A 244 4.47 -5.52 -13.23
CA GLY A 244 4.48 -6.01 -11.86
C GLY A 244 3.96 -7.43 -11.70
N ILE A 245 3.89 -7.84 -10.44
CA ILE A 245 3.34 -9.13 -10.03
C ILE A 245 1.89 -8.94 -9.60
N THR A 246 1.03 -9.86 -10.01
CA THR A 246 -0.31 -10.03 -9.44
C THR A 246 -0.23 -11.02 -8.29
N LEU A 247 -0.37 -10.55 -7.06
CA LEU A 247 -0.50 -11.38 -5.87
C LEU A 247 -1.99 -11.63 -5.60
N ASP A 248 -2.42 -12.87 -5.70
CA ASP A 248 -3.77 -13.31 -5.33
C ASP A 248 -3.71 -14.01 -3.96
N GLY A 249 -4.33 -13.41 -2.96
CA GLY A 249 -4.37 -13.94 -1.60
C GLY A 249 -5.46 -14.99 -1.37
N GLY A 250 -6.30 -15.25 -2.37
CA GLY A 250 -7.43 -16.18 -2.25
C GLY A 250 -8.52 -15.72 -1.26
N PRO A 251 -9.51 -16.60 -0.96
CA PRO A 251 -10.74 -16.24 -0.24
C PRO A 251 -10.56 -16.01 1.27
N CYS A 252 -9.34 -16.12 1.81
CA CYS A 252 -9.10 -16.00 3.26
C CYS A 252 -7.90 -15.08 3.59
N ALA A 253 -7.59 -14.15 2.68
CA ALA A 253 -6.42 -13.28 2.69
C ALA A 253 -6.37 -12.28 3.86
N ASN A 254 -5.82 -12.68 5.01
CA ASN A 254 -5.23 -11.76 5.98
C ASN A 254 -3.72 -11.71 5.73
N HIS A 255 -3.29 -10.96 4.70
CA HIS A 255 -1.89 -10.88 4.32
C HIS A 255 -1.21 -9.70 4.98
N LYS A 256 -0.13 -10.01 5.72
CA LYS A 256 0.72 -9.02 6.34
C LYS A 256 2.06 -9.01 5.62
N ILE A 257 2.33 -7.90 4.93
CA ILE A 257 3.54 -7.65 4.15
C ILE A 257 4.35 -6.61 4.91
N ARG A 258 5.52 -6.98 5.43
CA ARG A 258 6.29 -6.10 6.32
C ARG A 258 7.74 -5.92 5.96
N ASN A 259 8.25 -4.74 6.24
CA ASN A 259 9.66 -4.43 6.10
C ASN A 259 10.27 -4.04 7.46
N PHE A 260 11.13 -4.90 7.99
CA PHE A 260 11.88 -4.72 9.24
C PHE A 260 13.34 -4.33 8.96
N GLY A 261 13.55 -3.18 8.31
CA GLY A 261 14.89 -2.62 8.08
C GLY A 261 15.57 -3.05 6.77
N GLY A 262 14.84 -3.69 5.86
CA GLY A 262 15.23 -3.89 4.46
C GLY A 262 14.61 -2.85 3.52
N SER A 263 14.35 -3.23 2.26
CA SER A 263 13.59 -2.42 1.30
C SER A 263 12.58 -3.25 0.52
N MET A 264 11.42 -2.65 0.23
CA MET A 264 10.42 -3.22 -0.67
C MET A 264 10.00 -2.22 -1.74
N GLU A 265 10.08 -2.65 -3.00
CA GLU A 265 9.78 -1.83 -4.17
C GLU A 265 8.77 -2.56 -5.06
N PHE A 266 7.59 -1.95 -5.26
CA PHE A 266 6.51 -2.51 -6.06
C PHE A 266 6.18 -1.59 -7.22
N TYR A 267 6.31 -2.10 -8.45
CA TYR A 267 6.12 -1.34 -9.68
C TYR A 267 5.09 -2.04 -10.57
N GLY A 268 3.93 -1.41 -10.77
CA GLY A 268 2.84 -2.00 -11.57
C GLY A 268 2.25 -3.28 -10.99
N CYS A 269 2.39 -3.51 -9.68
CA CYS A 269 1.90 -4.72 -9.03
C CYS A 269 0.39 -4.65 -8.75
N SER A 270 -0.26 -5.80 -8.67
CA SER A 270 -1.64 -5.90 -8.21
C SER A 270 -1.73 -6.83 -7.01
N PHE A 271 -2.36 -6.38 -5.93
CA PHE A 271 -2.62 -7.17 -4.73
C PHE A 271 -4.13 -7.40 -4.59
N GLN A 272 -4.55 -8.65 -4.56
CA GLN A 272 -5.95 -9.06 -4.52
C GLN A 272 -6.21 -9.90 -3.27
N ALA A 273 -6.91 -9.33 -2.29
CA ALA A 273 -7.18 -9.95 -0.98
C ALA A 273 -8.63 -9.66 -0.52
N PRO A 274 -9.67 -10.00 -1.31
CA PRO A 274 -10.98 -9.35 -1.22
C PRO A 274 -11.77 -9.58 0.08
N VAL A 275 -11.42 -10.56 0.90
CA VAL A 275 -12.25 -10.99 2.03
C VAL A 275 -11.81 -10.40 3.38
N TYR A 276 -10.52 -10.21 3.63
CA TYR A 276 -10.00 -9.71 4.92
C TYR A 276 -9.01 -8.55 4.75
N ASP A 277 -8.15 -8.36 5.76
CA ASP A 277 -7.14 -7.30 5.83
C ASP A 277 -5.96 -7.59 4.88
N LEU A 278 -5.59 -6.59 4.10
CA LEU A 278 -4.30 -6.52 3.43
C LEU A 278 -3.48 -5.40 4.08
N GLU A 279 -2.47 -5.80 4.84
CA GLU A 279 -1.67 -4.87 5.63
C GLU A 279 -0.24 -4.77 5.10
N PHE A 280 0.17 -3.53 4.83
CA PHE A 280 1.54 -3.15 4.54
C PHE A 280 2.09 -2.33 5.70
N ASN A 281 3.30 -2.65 6.14
CA ASN A 281 3.95 -1.94 7.22
C ASN A 281 5.46 -1.93 7.08
N SER A 282 6.11 -0.83 7.45
CA SER A 282 7.51 -0.64 7.14
C SER A 282 8.20 0.30 8.11
N SER A 283 9.14 -0.21 8.90
CA SER A 283 10.11 0.63 9.60
C SER A 283 11.26 1.13 8.70
N GLY A 284 11.31 0.68 7.44
CA GLY A 284 12.24 1.15 6.41
C GLY A 284 11.52 1.73 5.18
N GLY A 285 12.20 1.78 4.03
CA GLY A 285 11.64 2.29 2.78
C GLY A 285 10.71 1.30 2.07
N MET A 286 9.49 1.73 1.76
CA MET A 286 8.53 0.97 0.94
C MET A 286 7.98 1.82 -0.22
N LYS A 287 8.09 1.34 -1.46
CA LYS A 287 7.65 2.07 -2.67
C LYS A 287 6.55 1.34 -3.42
N PHE A 288 5.56 2.08 -3.88
CA PHE A 288 4.48 1.61 -4.74
C PHE A 288 4.29 2.61 -5.88
N TRP A 289 4.55 2.18 -7.12
CA TRP A 289 4.26 2.99 -8.31
C TRP A 289 3.33 2.24 -9.24
N ASN A 290 2.22 2.87 -9.66
CA ASN A 290 1.21 2.27 -10.55
C ASN A 290 0.61 0.95 -10.05
N CYS A 291 0.54 0.77 -8.74
CA CYS A 291 0.00 -0.45 -8.14
C CYS A 291 -1.53 -0.40 -7.96
N LEU A 292 -2.17 -1.57 -8.06
CA LEU A 292 -3.57 -1.80 -7.72
C LEU A 292 -3.66 -2.60 -6.42
N ILE A 293 -4.28 -2.06 -5.38
CA ILE A 293 -4.42 -2.70 -4.08
C ILE A 293 -5.91 -2.90 -3.78
N ASN A 294 -6.36 -4.15 -3.70
CA ASN A 294 -7.76 -4.50 -3.52
C ASN A 294 -7.97 -5.47 -2.35
N SER A 295 -8.74 -5.04 -1.36
CA SER A 295 -9.08 -5.82 -0.16
C SER A 295 -10.43 -5.36 0.37
N SER A 296 -11.05 -6.08 1.31
CA SER A 296 -12.16 -5.49 2.08
C SER A 296 -11.67 -4.38 3.01
N ASN A 297 -10.41 -4.48 3.45
CA ASN A 297 -9.74 -3.52 4.33
C ASN A 297 -8.23 -3.46 4.00
N VAL A 298 -7.79 -2.38 3.36
CA VAL A 298 -6.38 -2.10 3.09
C VAL A 298 -5.81 -1.24 4.21
N LYS A 299 -4.66 -1.65 4.76
CA LYS A 299 -3.95 -0.91 5.80
C LYS A 299 -2.53 -0.59 5.36
N LEU A 300 -2.23 0.69 5.22
CA LEU A 300 -0.86 1.19 5.11
C LEU A 300 -0.41 1.69 6.48
N TRP A 301 0.10 0.81 7.32
CA TRP A 301 0.28 1.05 8.75
C TRP A 301 1.76 1.26 9.09
N ASN A 302 2.12 2.37 9.75
CA ASN A 302 3.50 2.70 10.10
C ASN A 302 4.42 2.57 8.88
N LEU A 303 4.10 3.27 7.80
CA LEU A 303 5.02 3.40 6.66
C LEU A 303 5.89 4.63 6.92
N TRP A 304 7.09 4.39 7.46
CA TRP A 304 7.98 5.46 7.91
C TRP A 304 8.64 6.20 6.76
N GLU A 305 9.05 5.50 5.70
CA GLU A 305 9.72 6.11 4.56
C GLU A 305 9.26 5.46 3.25
N GLY A 306 9.27 6.24 2.18
CA GLY A 306 9.02 5.74 0.83
C GLY A 306 8.01 6.57 0.06
N GLU A 307 7.37 5.93 -0.92
CA GLU A 307 6.56 6.61 -1.93
C GLU A 307 5.37 5.76 -2.34
N VAL A 308 4.19 6.36 -2.45
CA VAL A 308 2.97 5.75 -2.98
C VAL A 308 2.46 6.67 -4.08
N CYS A 309 2.67 6.28 -5.34
CA CYS A 309 2.43 7.13 -6.50
C CYS A 309 1.62 6.43 -7.57
N HIS A 310 0.62 7.11 -8.13
CA HIS A 310 -0.23 6.60 -9.22
C HIS A 310 -0.96 5.28 -8.87
N CYS A 311 -1.24 5.05 -7.58
CA CYS A 311 -1.85 3.82 -7.09
C CYS A 311 -3.38 3.91 -7.00
N GLN A 312 -4.03 2.76 -7.11
CA GLN A 312 -5.48 2.63 -6.88
C GLN A 312 -5.74 1.71 -5.70
N PHE A 313 -6.65 2.12 -4.82
CA PHE A 313 -7.05 1.36 -3.63
C PHE A 313 -8.55 1.05 -3.69
N LEU A 314 -8.90 -0.22 -3.53
CA LEU A 314 -10.27 -0.71 -3.41
C LEU A 314 -10.44 -1.33 -2.02
N GLY A 315 -11.36 -0.79 -1.22
CA GLY A 315 -11.51 -1.09 0.21
C GLY A 315 -10.72 -0.11 1.12
N ALA A 316 -11.35 0.36 2.20
CA ALA A 316 -10.82 1.40 3.12
C ALA A 316 -9.47 0.99 3.75
N ALA A 317 -8.47 1.82 4.13
CA ALA A 317 -8.24 3.27 4.24
C ALA A 317 -6.70 3.56 4.24
N LEU A 318 -6.23 4.79 4.04
CA LEU A 318 -4.79 5.13 4.03
C LEU A 318 -4.21 5.37 5.45
N GLY A 319 -3.97 4.28 6.19
CA GLY A 319 -3.48 4.18 7.59
C GLY A 319 -2.62 5.31 8.21
N GLU A 320 -1.44 4.99 8.73
CA GLU A 320 -0.58 5.92 9.50
C GLU A 320 0.63 6.39 8.68
N PRO A 321 0.45 7.21 7.62
CA PRO A 321 1.58 7.77 6.90
C PRO A 321 2.41 8.67 7.82
N GLN A 322 3.73 8.45 7.82
CA GLN A 322 4.66 9.39 8.41
C GLN A 322 4.95 10.52 7.41
N PRO A 323 5.30 11.74 7.87
CA PRO A 323 5.55 12.91 7.00
C PRO A 323 6.52 12.70 5.85
N THR A 324 7.44 11.75 6.04
CA THR A 324 8.47 11.33 5.09
C THR A 324 7.95 10.41 3.99
N LEU A 325 6.71 9.90 4.10
CA LEU A 325 6.04 9.13 3.06
C LEU A 325 5.38 10.07 2.05
N ALA A 326 5.84 10.04 0.81
CA ALA A 326 5.20 10.75 -0.28
C ALA A 326 3.97 9.97 -0.75
N ILE A 327 2.79 10.61 -0.75
CA ILE A 327 1.57 10.05 -1.34
C ILE A 327 1.05 11.02 -2.41
N GLU A 328 1.08 10.56 -3.65
CA GLU A 328 0.85 11.41 -4.83
C GLU A 328 -0.02 10.70 -5.87
N ASP A 329 -0.98 11.42 -6.45
CA ASP A 329 -1.77 10.99 -7.63
C ASP A 329 -2.47 9.63 -7.46
N CYS A 330 -2.90 9.31 -6.25
CA CYS A 330 -3.58 8.05 -5.95
C CYS A 330 -5.11 8.20 -6.00
N VAL A 331 -5.78 7.09 -6.33
CA VAL A 331 -7.25 7.00 -6.35
C VAL A 331 -7.72 6.05 -5.26
N LEU A 332 -8.65 6.54 -4.43
CA LEU A 332 -9.25 5.81 -3.32
C LEU A 332 -10.72 5.50 -3.64
N HIS A 333 -11.05 4.23 -3.77
CA HIS A 333 -12.42 3.73 -3.92
C HIS A 333 -12.87 3.11 -2.59
N VAL A 334 -13.52 3.90 -1.74
CA VAL A 334 -13.77 3.54 -0.33
C VAL A 334 -15.25 3.64 0.04
N ALA A 335 -15.81 2.55 0.57
CA ALA A 335 -17.22 2.46 0.96
C ALA A 335 -17.51 3.04 2.36
N ALA A 336 -16.52 2.96 3.27
CA ALA A 336 -16.44 3.74 4.49
C ALA A 336 -15.26 4.71 4.31
N GLY A 337 -15.39 5.98 4.72
CA GLY A 337 -14.42 7.03 4.37
C GLY A 337 -12.97 6.72 4.78
N PRO A 338 -11.98 7.38 4.16
CA PRO A 338 -10.58 7.09 4.46
C PRO A 338 -10.24 7.41 5.92
N VAL A 339 -9.16 6.83 6.38
CA VAL A 339 -8.58 7.06 7.71
C VAL A 339 -7.17 7.50 7.39
N ILE A 340 -6.78 8.70 7.83
CA ILE A 340 -5.48 9.31 7.55
C ILE A 340 -4.93 9.70 8.91
N GLU A 341 -4.00 8.90 9.40
CA GLU A 341 -3.46 8.97 10.75
C GLU A 341 -2.03 9.54 10.69
N THR A 342 -1.65 10.40 11.62
CA THR A 342 -0.30 11.00 11.61
C THR A 342 0.29 10.92 13.01
N TYR A 343 1.43 10.24 13.17
CA TYR A 343 2.03 10.04 14.49
C TYR A 343 2.83 11.25 14.95
N THR A 344 3.75 11.74 14.11
CA THR A 344 4.59 12.91 14.41
C THR A 344 4.91 13.66 13.12
N GLY A 345 4.76 14.99 13.12
CA GLY A 345 5.00 15.87 11.97
C GLY A 345 3.82 15.92 10.98
N GLY A 346 3.68 17.02 10.25
CA GLY A 346 2.54 17.23 9.36
C GLY A 346 2.60 16.37 8.10
N GLN A 347 1.46 15.88 7.61
CA GLN A 347 1.39 15.11 6.37
C GLN A 347 0.93 15.98 5.21
N VAL A 348 1.57 15.82 4.05
CA VAL A 348 1.13 16.41 2.78
C VAL A 348 0.65 15.29 1.86
N LEU A 349 -0.56 15.46 1.33
CA LEU A 349 -1.19 14.55 0.38
C LEU A 349 -1.42 15.32 -0.93
N ARG A 350 -0.99 14.76 -2.06
CA ARG A 350 -1.06 15.44 -3.36
C ARG A 350 -1.88 14.65 -4.36
N GLY A 351 -2.73 15.34 -5.12
CA GLY A 351 -3.41 14.74 -6.29
C GLY A 351 -4.36 13.58 -5.96
N LEU A 352 -4.77 13.42 -4.70
CA LEU A 352 -5.65 12.32 -4.31
C LEU A 352 -7.05 12.48 -4.90
N LYS A 353 -7.62 11.38 -5.40
CA LYS A 353 -9.03 11.33 -5.82
C LYS A 353 -9.78 10.35 -4.93
N ILE A 354 -10.79 10.82 -4.21
CA ILE A 354 -11.52 10.02 -3.22
C ILE A 354 -12.97 9.84 -3.68
N HIS A 355 -13.35 8.60 -4.01
CA HIS A 355 -14.65 8.21 -4.53
C HIS A 355 -15.36 7.16 -3.64
N GLY A 356 -16.69 7.09 -3.76
CA GLY A 356 -17.50 6.02 -3.16
C GLY A 356 -17.96 6.26 -1.72
N SER A 357 -17.36 7.24 -1.01
CA SER A 357 -17.76 7.56 0.35
C SER A 357 -18.75 8.71 0.41
N PRO A 358 -19.81 8.63 1.26
CA PRO A 358 -20.72 9.74 1.51
C PRO A 358 -20.07 10.89 2.32
N SER A 359 -18.83 10.71 2.78
CA SER A 359 -18.03 11.67 3.53
C SER A 359 -16.54 11.48 3.21
N VAL A 360 -15.73 12.52 2.99
CA VAL A 360 -14.28 12.43 3.18
C VAL A 360 -14.00 12.39 4.65
N LEU A 361 -14.33 11.26 5.27
CA LEU A 361 -13.88 10.97 6.60
C LEU A 361 -12.36 11.12 6.55
N VAL A 362 -11.81 12.08 7.26
CA VAL A 362 -10.38 12.15 7.55
C VAL A 362 -10.36 11.90 9.03
N TRP A 363 -10.01 10.68 9.42
CA TRP A 363 -9.96 10.30 10.81
C TRP A 363 -8.54 10.48 11.32
N VAL A 364 -8.30 11.55 12.08
CA VAL A 364 -6.96 11.95 12.52
C VAL A 364 -6.66 11.45 13.93
N TYR A 365 -5.78 10.47 14.04
CA TYR A 365 -5.21 9.95 15.29
C TYR A 365 -3.90 10.69 15.63
N HIS A 366 -3.77 11.11 16.89
CA HIS A 366 -2.53 11.63 17.51
C HIS A 366 -1.93 12.93 16.91
N ASP A 367 -0.75 13.33 17.38
CA ASP A 367 -0.45 14.69 17.86
C ASP A 367 -0.16 15.81 16.84
N GLY A 368 -0.51 17.03 17.26
CA GLY A 368 0.36 18.22 17.11
C GLY A 368 0.51 18.91 15.76
N SER A 369 0.45 18.21 14.62
CA SER A 369 0.78 18.80 13.31
C SER A 369 -0.38 18.81 12.30
N PRO A 370 -0.42 19.78 11.36
CA PRO A 370 -1.51 19.89 10.40
C PRO A 370 -1.40 18.88 9.25
N ILE A 371 -2.55 18.49 8.70
CA ILE A 371 -2.65 17.74 7.45
C ILE A 371 -2.92 18.72 6.31
N THR A 372 -2.23 18.56 5.19
CA THR A 372 -2.40 19.39 4.00
C THR A 372 -2.77 18.54 2.79
N PHE A 373 -3.91 18.82 2.20
CA PHE A 373 -4.31 18.31 0.90
C PHE A 373 -3.96 19.36 -0.17
N ILE A 374 -3.30 18.93 -1.24
CA ILE A 374 -2.90 19.80 -2.36
C ILE A 374 -3.38 19.14 -3.64
N ASP A 375 -4.21 19.83 -4.41
CA ASP A 375 -4.74 19.32 -5.68
C ASP A 375 -5.55 18.02 -5.54
N CYS A 376 -6.02 17.74 -4.33
CA CYS A 376 -6.88 16.61 -4.05
C CYS A 376 -8.33 16.94 -4.36
N ASP A 377 -9.08 15.94 -4.82
CA ASP A 377 -10.50 16.02 -5.13
C ASP A 377 -11.30 14.95 -4.39
N SER A 378 -12.49 15.34 -3.96
CA SER A 378 -13.45 14.39 -3.42
C SER A 378 -14.89 14.87 -3.49
N VAL A 379 -15.79 13.88 -3.52
CA VAL A 379 -17.24 14.02 -3.52
C VAL A 379 -17.75 14.87 -2.35
N THR A 380 -17.11 14.80 -1.18
CA THR A 380 -17.47 15.62 -0.01
C THR A 380 -16.22 16.03 0.76
N TRP A 381 -16.29 17.01 1.66
CA TRP A 381 -15.15 17.45 2.48
C TRP A 381 -15.50 17.52 3.98
N ARG A 382 -16.23 16.49 4.44
CA ARG A 382 -16.70 16.32 5.83
C ARG A 382 -15.59 15.74 6.71
N ILE A 383 -14.98 16.55 7.58
CA ILE A 383 -13.88 16.10 8.45
C ILE A 383 -14.43 15.40 9.70
N SER A 384 -13.83 14.27 10.10
CA SER A 384 -14.20 13.54 11.31
C SER A 384 -13.09 13.62 12.34
N TRP A 385 -13.32 14.45 13.36
CA TRP A 385 -12.31 14.69 14.39
C TRP A 385 -12.29 13.58 15.43
N ASN A 386 -11.10 13.02 15.68
CA ASN A 386 -10.84 12.17 16.85
C ASN A 386 -10.04 12.97 17.89
N ASN A 387 -8.93 12.44 18.40
CA ASN A 387 -8.09 13.11 19.40
C ASN A 387 -7.27 14.31 18.87
N CYS A 388 -7.31 14.61 17.56
CA CYS A 388 -6.56 15.72 16.96
C CYS A 388 -7.33 17.05 16.98
N ARG A 389 -6.60 18.16 17.17
CA ARG A 389 -7.14 19.53 17.21
C ARG A 389 -6.40 20.52 16.30
N GLN A 390 -5.61 20.02 15.36
CA GLN A 390 -4.84 20.83 14.40
C GLN A 390 -5.66 21.15 13.14
N PRO A 391 -5.33 22.23 12.42
CA PRO A 391 -6.03 22.56 11.18
C PRO A 391 -5.74 21.55 10.07
N VAL A 392 -6.76 21.24 9.28
CA VAL A 392 -6.62 20.58 7.98
C VAL A 392 -6.66 21.64 6.89
N TYR A 393 -5.65 21.68 6.03
CA TYR A 393 -5.55 22.61 4.91
C TYR A 393 -6.00 21.93 3.63
N ARG A 394 -6.88 22.60 2.88
CA ARG A 394 -7.17 22.28 1.48
C ARG A 394 -6.55 23.38 0.62
N LYS A 395 -5.55 23.01 -0.17
CA LYS A 395 -4.81 23.92 -1.05
C LYS A 395 -4.94 23.47 -2.50
N TYR A 396 -4.72 24.42 -3.40
CA TYR A 396 -4.58 24.15 -4.82
C TYR A 396 -3.41 24.91 -5.41
N THR A 397 -2.80 24.31 -6.43
CA THR A 397 -1.73 24.93 -7.19
C THR A 397 -2.27 25.99 -8.14
N LEU A 398 -1.56 27.11 -8.21
CA LEU A 398 -1.73 28.16 -9.19
C LEU A 398 -0.42 28.30 -9.97
N ALA A 399 -0.42 27.82 -11.20
CA ALA A 399 0.59 28.17 -12.20
C ALA A 399 0.16 29.46 -12.91
N LEU A 400 1.13 30.31 -13.23
CA LEU A 400 0.88 31.58 -13.90
C LEU A 400 2.03 31.91 -14.85
N ARG A 401 1.67 32.22 -16.10
CA ARG A 401 2.55 32.76 -17.13
C ARG A 401 2.05 34.11 -17.59
N VAL A 402 2.99 35.04 -17.78
CA VAL A 402 2.75 36.39 -18.30
C VAL A 402 3.40 36.52 -19.67
N SER A 403 2.65 37.04 -20.63
CA SER A 403 3.11 37.34 -21.98
C SER A 403 2.66 38.72 -22.46
N ASP A 404 3.18 39.14 -23.60
CA ASP A 404 2.61 40.24 -24.38
C ASP A 404 1.43 39.74 -25.25
N PRO A 405 0.71 40.63 -25.96
CA PRO A 405 -0.40 40.22 -26.83
C PRO A 405 0.00 39.32 -28.00
N GLU A 406 1.29 39.26 -28.32
CA GLU A 406 1.89 38.41 -29.35
C GLU A 406 2.37 37.05 -28.79
N ASP A 407 2.07 36.75 -27.53
CA ASP A 407 2.43 35.54 -26.79
C ASP A 407 3.95 35.37 -26.51
N ASN A 408 4.73 36.46 -26.59
CA ASN A 408 6.12 36.43 -26.13
C ASN A 408 6.16 36.48 -24.60
N PRO A 409 6.97 35.63 -23.93
CA PRO A 409 7.05 35.61 -22.48
C PRO A 409 7.62 36.92 -21.92
N LEU A 410 7.00 37.44 -20.86
CA LEU A 410 7.44 38.66 -20.19
C LEU A 410 8.15 38.32 -18.88
N GLY A 411 9.48 38.33 -18.92
CA GLY A 411 10.31 38.24 -17.73
C GLY A 411 10.39 39.55 -16.94
N GLY A 412 10.49 39.44 -15.62
CA GLY A 412 10.57 40.58 -14.71
C GLY A 412 9.23 41.28 -14.43
N ALA A 413 8.10 40.66 -14.75
CA ALA A 413 6.78 41.15 -14.35
C ALA A 413 6.55 40.85 -12.88
N GLU A 414 6.04 41.83 -12.13
CA GLU A 414 5.66 41.70 -10.73
C GLU A 414 4.25 41.11 -10.64
N VAL A 415 4.09 40.02 -9.88
CA VAL A 415 2.83 39.30 -9.68
C VAL A 415 2.46 39.36 -8.19
N SER A 416 1.51 40.20 -7.84
CA SER A 416 0.95 40.32 -6.49
C SER A 416 -0.28 39.43 -6.35
N ILE A 417 -0.32 38.60 -5.31
CA ILE A 417 -1.45 37.72 -5.00
C ILE A 417 -1.92 38.02 -3.57
N ARG A 418 -3.21 38.30 -3.42
CA ARG A 418 -3.85 38.62 -2.12
C ARG A 418 -5.06 37.74 -1.89
N ASP A 419 -5.24 37.28 -0.66
CA ASP A 419 -6.42 36.50 -0.27
C ASP A 419 -7.71 37.33 -0.29
N LYS A 420 -8.85 36.69 -0.03
CA LYS A 420 -10.17 37.35 -0.04
C LYS A 420 -10.30 38.53 0.94
N GLU A 421 -9.45 38.60 1.97
CA GLU A 421 -9.38 39.73 2.92
C GLU A 421 -8.35 40.80 2.51
N GLY A 422 -7.70 40.65 1.35
CA GLY A 422 -6.71 41.57 0.82
C GLY A 422 -5.30 41.40 1.41
N ARG A 423 -5.07 40.34 2.20
CA ARG A 423 -3.75 40.06 2.80
C ARG A 423 -2.85 39.41 1.74
N PRO A 424 -1.58 39.84 1.62
CA PRO A 424 -0.66 39.24 0.65
C PRO A 424 -0.36 37.78 1.04
N VAL A 425 -0.30 36.89 0.05
CA VAL A 425 0.15 35.51 0.28
C VAL A 425 1.65 35.48 0.55
N ALA A 426 2.12 34.44 1.23
CA ALA A 426 3.55 34.29 1.53
C ALA A 426 4.38 34.30 0.24
N GLY A 427 5.44 35.13 0.19
CA GLY A 427 6.30 35.30 -0.99
C GLY A 427 5.80 36.30 -2.03
N SER A 428 4.55 36.80 -1.93
CA SER A 428 4.05 37.84 -2.84
C SER A 428 4.58 39.23 -2.46
N PRO A 429 4.97 40.08 -3.42
CA PRO A 429 4.89 39.83 -4.86
C PRO A 429 6.01 38.92 -5.38
N PHE A 430 5.69 38.13 -6.40
CA PHE A 430 6.62 37.29 -7.15
C PHE A 430 7.11 38.01 -8.40
N THR A 431 8.21 37.54 -8.98
CA THR A 431 8.73 38.08 -10.23
C THR A 431 8.82 36.95 -11.26
N THR A 432 8.33 37.19 -12.48
CA THR A 432 8.43 36.19 -13.57
C THR A 432 9.86 35.99 -14.03
N GLY A 433 10.21 34.73 -14.33
CA GLY A 433 11.45 34.36 -15.03
C GLY A 433 11.42 34.74 -16.51
N GLU A 434 12.52 34.48 -17.23
CA GLU A 434 12.62 34.77 -18.67
C GLU A 434 11.58 34.03 -19.53
N ASP A 435 11.06 32.90 -19.03
CA ASP A 435 9.96 32.13 -19.64
C ASP A 435 8.56 32.73 -19.35
N GLY A 436 8.52 33.86 -18.65
CA GLY A 436 7.30 34.55 -18.26
C GLY A 436 6.57 33.90 -17.09
N ARG A 437 7.13 32.85 -16.47
CA ARG A 437 6.45 32.10 -15.40
C ARG A 437 6.93 32.51 -14.01
N ILE A 438 6.03 32.38 -13.04
CA ILE A 438 6.41 32.28 -11.63
C ILE A 438 6.41 30.79 -11.20
N PRO A 439 7.18 30.39 -10.18
CA PRO A 439 7.00 29.08 -9.57
C PRO A 439 5.53 28.86 -9.19
N ALA A 440 5.02 27.63 -9.36
CA ALA A 440 3.64 27.32 -9.01
C ALA A 440 3.41 27.60 -7.50
N GLN A 441 2.32 28.29 -7.19
CA GLN A 441 1.98 28.69 -5.82
C GLN A 441 0.95 27.73 -5.23
N GLU A 442 1.14 27.30 -3.98
CA GLU A 442 0.17 26.46 -3.26
C GLU A 442 -0.73 27.34 -2.40
N LEU A 443 -1.87 27.75 -2.96
CA LEU A 443 -2.79 28.67 -2.32
C LEU A 443 -3.81 27.92 -1.46
N VAL A 444 -4.10 28.44 -0.27
CA VAL A 444 -5.10 27.84 0.64
C VAL A 444 -6.49 28.15 0.12
N PHE A 445 -7.25 27.15 -0.28
CA PHE A 445 -8.67 27.37 -0.60
C PHE A 445 -9.47 27.59 0.68
N CYS A 446 -9.34 26.66 1.63
CA CYS A 446 -9.94 26.76 2.95
C CYS A 446 -9.16 25.98 4.02
N THR A 447 -9.45 26.28 5.28
CA THR A 447 -9.02 25.49 6.45
C THR A 447 -10.23 24.91 7.17
N TYR A 448 -10.05 23.71 7.71
CA TYR A 448 -10.99 23.06 8.63
C TYR A 448 -10.36 23.00 10.02
N THR A 449 -11.07 23.47 11.04
CA THR A 449 -10.62 23.46 12.43
C THR A 449 -11.69 22.88 13.34
N TYR A 450 -11.28 22.08 14.33
CA TYR A 450 -12.20 21.57 15.34
C TYR A 450 -12.83 22.73 16.13
N GLU A 451 -14.15 22.77 16.18
CA GLU A 451 -14.93 23.72 16.97
C GLU A 451 -16.21 23.05 17.47
N ALA A 452 -16.25 22.74 18.77
CA ALA A 452 -17.38 22.04 19.37
C ALA A 452 -18.69 22.82 19.21
N GLY A 453 -19.75 22.14 18.77
CA GLY A 453 -21.08 22.73 18.58
C GLY A 453 -21.33 23.33 17.19
N GLN A 454 -20.33 23.33 16.30
CA GLN A 454 -20.55 23.50 14.86
C GLN A 454 -21.08 22.19 14.25
N PRO A 455 -21.69 22.21 13.04
CA PRO A 455 -21.98 20.99 12.31
C PRO A 455 -20.71 20.13 12.19
N GLU A 456 -20.80 18.86 12.60
CA GLU A 456 -19.68 17.90 12.57
C GLU A 456 -18.46 18.37 13.39
N ASP A 457 -18.70 19.24 14.38
CA ASP A 457 -17.67 19.89 15.21
C ASP A 457 -16.56 20.57 14.39
N THR A 458 -16.92 21.10 13.20
CA THR A 458 -15.99 21.68 12.25
C THR A 458 -16.33 23.12 11.89
N ARG A 459 -15.37 24.03 12.06
CA ARG A 459 -15.40 25.36 11.44
C ARG A 459 -14.58 25.38 10.15
N THR A 460 -15.17 25.91 9.09
CA THR A 460 -14.51 26.10 7.78
C THR A 460 -14.22 27.58 7.54
N THR A 461 -12.97 27.92 7.20
CA THR A 461 -12.56 29.29 6.82
C THR A 461 -12.01 29.31 5.41
N TYR A 462 -12.69 29.98 4.49
CA TYR A 462 -12.25 30.15 3.09
C TYR A 462 -11.25 31.29 2.96
N TYR A 463 -10.30 31.20 2.02
CA TYR A 463 -9.35 32.27 1.68
C TYR A 463 -9.40 32.65 0.19
N SER A 464 -9.96 31.78 -0.65
CA SER A 464 -10.39 32.08 -2.02
C SER A 464 -11.70 32.89 -2.00
N PRO A 465 -11.99 33.75 -3.02
CA PRO A 465 -11.17 34.03 -4.20
C PRO A 465 -9.96 34.92 -3.89
N TYR A 466 -8.94 34.82 -4.76
CA TYR A 466 -7.70 35.58 -4.67
C TYR A 466 -7.71 36.76 -5.64
N THR A 467 -7.22 37.92 -5.22
CA THR A 467 -6.95 39.05 -6.13
C THR A 467 -5.53 38.92 -6.67
N ILE A 468 -5.40 38.86 -8.00
CA ILE A 468 -4.12 38.81 -8.71
C ILE A 468 -3.92 40.15 -9.40
N THR A 469 -2.77 40.78 -9.16
CA THR A 469 -2.35 42.00 -9.84
C THR A 469 -1.00 41.77 -10.51
N VAL A 470 -0.92 42.01 -11.81
CA VAL A 470 0.32 41.87 -12.59
C VAL A 470 0.73 43.23 -13.14
N ALA A 471 1.99 43.60 -12.89
CA ALA A 471 2.56 44.85 -13.36
C ALA A 471 3.92 44.63 -14.03
N ARG A 472 4.12 45.26 -15.18
CA ARG A 472 5.40 45.30 -15.89
C ARG A 472 5.60 46.69 -16.46
N GLU A 473 6.81 47.24 -16.29
CA GLU A 473 7.15 48.52 -16.89
C GLU A 473 6.93 48.49 -18.41
N GLY A 474 6.29 49.53 -18.95
CA GLY A 474 5.91 49.61 -20.37
C GLY A 474 4.57 48.96 -20.73
N TYR A 475 3.90 48.29 -19.79
CA TYR A 475 2.61 47.62 -20.01
C TYR A 475 1.52 48.16 -19.08
N GLY A 476 0.25 47.90 -19.43
CA GLY A 476 -0.88 48.14 -18.55
C GLY A 476 -0.89 47.19 -17.35
N VAL A 477 -1.36 47.65 -16.20
CA VAL A 477 -1.56 46.80 -15.02
C VAL A 477 -2.80 45.93 -15.23
N TYR A 478 -2.64 44.63 -15.04
CA TYR A 478 -3.75 43.68 -14.99
C TYR A 478 -4.14 43.43 -13.53
N THR A 479 -5.44 43.44 -13.24
CA THR A 479 -5.98 43.04 -11.93
C THR A 479 -7.24 42.22 -12.16
N ASP A 480 -7.32 41.06 -11.53
CA ASP A 480 -8.50 40.19 -11.60
C ASP A 480 -8.69 39.39 -10.30
N VAL A 481 -9.91 38.88 -10.10
CA VAL A 481 -10.29 38.06 -8.95
C VAL A 481 -10.51 36.63 -9.43
N VAL A 482 -9.66 35.71 -8.95
CA VAL A 482 -9.64 34.31 -9.39
C VAL A 482 -10.08 33.40 -8.25
N GLU A 483 -11.08 32.57 -8.51
CA GLU A 483 -11.47 31.49 -7.63
C GLU A 483 -10.52 30.29 -7.80
N VAL A 484 -9.81 29.95 -6.72
CA VAL A 484 -8.81 28.88 -6.67
C VAL A 484 -9.39 27.72 -5.85
N ASP A 485 -10.39 27.05 -6.44
CA ASP A 485 -11.17 25.92 -5.89
C ASP A 485 -10.75 24.56 -6.46
N ARG A 486 -9.76 24.57 -7.36
CA ARG A 486 -9.12 23.46 -8.08
C ARG A 486 -7.75 23.94 -8.59
N PRO A 487 -6.86 23.06 -9.09
CA PRO A 487 -5.63 23.49 -9.75
C PRO A 487 -5.94 24.48 -10.89
N ARG A 488 -5.16 25.56 -10.97
CA ARG A 488 -5.32 26.61 -11.99
C ARG A 488 -4.01 26.82 -12.73
N ASP A 489 -4.12 26.98 -14.04
CA ASP A 489 -3.05 27.47 -14.91
C ASP A 489 -3.55 28.73 -15.61
N LEU A 490 -2.93 29.87 -15.32
CA LEU A 490 -3.32 31.17 -15.83
C LEU A 490 -2.31 31.67 -16.84
N GLU A 491 -2.81 32.05 -18.01
CA GLU A 491 -2.04 32.73 -19.05
C GLU A 491 -2.56 34.17 -19.14
N ILE A 492 -1.70 35.15 -18.80
CA ILE A 492 -2.07 36.57 -18.73
C ILE A 492 -1.27 37.35 -19.77
N ALA A 493 -1.95 37.86 -20.79
CA ALA A 493 -1.35 38.77 -21.76
C ALA A 493 -1.53 40.23 -21.30
N LEU A 494 -0.42 40.95 -21.06
CA LEU A 494 -0.46 42.36 -20.70
C LEU A 494 -0.59 43.24 -21.94
N GLY A 495 -1.66 44.02 -22.02
CA GLY A 495 -1.85 45.01 -23.07
C GLY A 495 -1.00 46.27 -22.87
N PRO A 496 -1.00 47.20 -23.85
CA PRO A 496 -0.34 48.48 -23.71
C PRO A 496 -0.92 49.31 -22.56
N PRO A 497 -0.17 50.29 -22.01
CA PRO A 497 -0.65 51.15 -20.93
C PRO A 497 -1.92 51.88 -21.37
N ARG A 498 -2.99 51.79 -20.57
CA ARG A 498 -4.19 52.60 -20.81
C ARG A 498 -3.87 54.06 -20.49
N TYR A 499 -3.67 54.89 -21.53
CA TYR A 499 -3.63 56.34 -21.37
C TYR A 499 -5.03 56.85 -21.02
N VAL A 500 -5.25 57.21 -19.76
CA VAL A 500 -6.40 58.03 -19.37
C VAL A 500 -6.09 59.47 -19.81
N ARG A 501 -6.78 59.96 -20.86
CA ARG A 501 -6.76 61.40 -21.17
C ARG A 501 -7.30 62.13 -19.93
N GLY A 502 -6.49 63.01 -19.35
CA GLY A 502 -6.96 63.99 -18.36
C GLY A 502 -8.04 64.90 -18.94
N PRO A 503 -8.71 65.72 -18.12
CA PRO A 503 -9.72 66.66 -18.60
C PRO A 503 -9.11 67.52 -19.70
N ILE A 504 -9.85 67.74 -20.78
CA ILE A 504 -9.46 68.67 -21.83
C ILE A 504 -9.45 70.07 -21.20
N GLU A 505 -8.30 70.56 -20.77
CA GLU A 505 -8.08 71.99 -20.66
C GLU A 505 -8.08 72.54 -22.09
N SER A 506 -9.03 73.41 -22.39
CA SER A 506 -9.13 74.11 -23.66
C SER A 506 -7.87 74.97 -23.86
N LEU A 507 -6.91 74.45 -24.62
CA LEU A 507 -5.88 75.29 -25.24
C LEU A 507 -6.53 76.05 -26.40
N ASP A 508 -6.86 77.32 -26.16
CA ASP A 508 -7.05 78.31 -27.23
C ASP A 508 -5.70 78.49 -27.95
N MET A 509 -5.45 77.63 -28.94
CA MET A 509 -4.42 77.87 -29.95
C MET A 509 -5.08 78.54 -31.16
N ALA A 510 -4.93 79.86 -31.24
CA ALA A 510 -5.18 80.62 -32.46
C ALA A 510 -4.36 80.00 -33.60
N MET A 511 -5.04 79.39 -34.55
CA MET A 511 -4.45 78.75 -35.71
C MET A 511 -4.37 79.79 -36.84
N GLU A 512 -3.18 80.34 -37.08
CA GLU A 512 -2.92 81.10 -38.31
C GLU A 512 -3.02 80.15 -39.52
N VAL A 513 -3.87 80.51 -40.48
CA VAL A 513 -4.12 79.77 -41.71
C VAL A 513 -3.06 80.16 -42.75
N PRO A 514 -2.21 79.24 -43.25
CA PRO A 514 -1.30 79.57 -44.35
C PRO A 514 -2.07 79.56 -45.69
N HIS A 515 -1.90 80.63 -46.46
CA HIS A 515 -2.39 80.79 -47.84
C HIS A 515 -1.73 79.78 -48.79
N LEU A 516 -2.55 79.08 -49.58
CA LEU A 516 -2.13 78.17 -50.65
C LEU A 516 -2.21 78.91 -52.00
N GLU A 517 -1.09 79.17 -52.67
CA GLU A 517 -1.06 79.62 -54.07
C GLU A 517 -1.07 78.42 -55.03
N LEU A 518 -2.09 78.34 -55.90
CA LEU A 518 -2.19 77.37 -56.99
C LEU A 518 -1.60 77.96 -58.28
N LYS A 519 -0.50 77.36 -58.77
CA LYS A 519 -0.01 77.58 -60.15
C LYS A 519 -0.47 76.42 -61.05
N ALA A 520 -1.32 76.73 -62.02
CA ALA A 520 -1.76 75.80 -63.06
C ALA A 520 -0.67 75.63 -64.13
N VAL A 521 -0.39 74.38 -64.51
CA VAL A 521 0.38 74.03 -65.71
C VAL A 521 -0.55 73.23 -66.61
N ALA A 522 -0.78 73.74 -67.83
CA ALA A 522 -1.59 73.09 -68.84
C ALA A 522 -0.82 71.90 -69.46
N GLN A 523 -1.48 70.75 -69.58
CA GLN A 523 -1.07 69.68 -70.48
C GLN A 523 -2.23 69.35 -71.41
N ASP A 524 -1.95 69.45 -72.71
CA ASP A 524 -2.85 69.16 -73.81
C ASP A 524 -3.23 67.68 -73.85
N VAL A 525 -4.53 67.40 -73.94
CA VAL A 525 -5.06 66.08 -74.30
C VAL A 525 -5.57 66.17 -75.73
N GLN A 526 -4.91 65.47 -76.65
CA GLN A 526 -5.41 65.30 -78.01
C GLN A 526 -6.53 64.25 -78.05
N ILE A 527 -7.57 64.56 -78.81
CA ILE A 527 -8.73 63.72 -79.10
C ILE A 527 -8.59 63.31 -80.57
N GLU A 528 -8.56 62.00 -80.85
CA GLU A 528 -8.75 61.47 -82.21
C GLU A 528 -10.11 60.77 -82.27
N PHE A 529 -10.88 61.12 -83.31
CA PHE A 529 -12.08 60.41 -83.76
C PHE A 529 -11.80 59.82 -85.14
N ASP A 530 -12.06 58.53 -85.30
CA ASP A 530 -12.92 57.97 -86.35
C ASP A 530 -13.43 56.59 -85.93
#